data_AF-A0A497JJU0-F1
#
_entry.id   AF-A0A497JJU0-F1
#
_cell.length_a   1.000
_cell.length_b   1.000
_cell.length_c   1.000
_cell.angle_alpha   90.00
_cell.angle_beta   90.00
_cell.angle_gamma   90.00
#
_symmetry.space_group_name_H-M   'P 1'
#
loop_
_entity.id
_entity.type
_entity.pdbx_description
1 polymer ?
#
loop_
_entity_poly.entity_id
_entity_poly.type
_entity_poly.pdbx_seq_one_letter_code
_entity_poly.pdbx_strand_id
1 'polypeptide(L)'
;ELGGYRKGGYKRHMRTKLFREGIRRLLEIARQKRTCIMCMETNPKYCHRRHISAYLERRGVEVIHILKKGQTSLSQILKASKPNT
;
A
#
# COMPACT_ATOMS: atom_id res chain seq x y z
N GLU A 1 -0.91 -13.83 3.75
CA GLU A 1 -1.94 -12.79 3.94
C GLU A 1 -1.33 -11.40 4.11
N LEU A 2 -1.89 -10.38 3.46
CA LEU A 2 -1.40 -9.00 3.52
C LEU A 2 -2.36 -8.03 4.23
N GLY A 3 -3.65 -8.35 4.35
CA GLY A 3 -4.64 -7.47 4.97
C GLY A 3 -4.67 -7.54 6.50
N GLY A 4 -5.50 -6.68 7.08
CA GLY A 4 -5.92 -6.76 8.49
C GLY A 4 -4.98 -6.11 9.51
N TYR A 5 -5.52 -5.94 10.72
CA TYR A 5 -4.76 -5.54 11.90
C TYR A 5 -3.80 -6.67 12.32
N ARG A 6 -2.60 -6.32 12.80
CA ARG A 6 -1.57 -7.28 13.21
C ARG A 6 -1.09 -6.95 14.62
N LYS A 7 -1.26 -7.88 15.56
CA LYS A 7 -0.78 -7.75 16.95
C LYS A 7 0.74 -7.56 16.95
N GLY A 8 1.22 -6.53 17.65
CA GLY A 8 2.63 -6.13 17.64
C GLY A 8 3.06 -5.29 16.43
N GLY A 9 2.10 -4.84 15.61
CA GLY A 9 2.31 -3.87 14.55
C GLY A 9 2.69 -4.48 13.19
N TYR A 10 2.33 -3.76 12.13
CA TYR A 10 2.50 -4.24 10.76
C TYR A 10 3.98 -4.40 10.36
N LYS A 11 4.88 -3.56 10.89
CA LYS A 11 6.34 -3.70 10.68
C LYS A 11 6.91 -5.02 11.21
N ARG A 12 6.31 -5.61 12.27
CA ARG A 12 6.69 -6.94 12.74
C ARG A 12 6.18 -8.02 11.79
N HIS A 13 4.93 -7.88 11.32
CA HIS A 13 4.36 -8.76 10.30
C HIS A 13 5.21 -8.83 9.03
N MET A 14 5.76 -7.69 8.58
CA MET A 14 6.64 -7.62 7.40
C MET A 14 7.87 -8.54 7.45
N ARG A 15 8.31 -8.96 8.65
CA ARG A 15 9.46 -9.86 8.84
C ARG A 15 9.09 -11.34 8.74
N THR A 16 7.80 -11.66 8.75
CA THR A 16 7.30 -13.04 8.76
C THR A 16 7.37 -13.70 7.38
N LYS A 17 7.34 -15.04 7.35
CA LYS A 17 7.19 -15.82 6.11
C LYS A 17 5.85 -15.54 5.44
N LEU A 18 4.79 -15.41 6.23
CA LEU A 18 3.43 -15.16 5.76
C LEU A 18 3.29 -13.84 4.96
N PHE A 19 4.02 -12.79 5.38
CA PHE A 19 4.07 -11.55 4.62
C PHE A 19 4.79 -11.73 3.29
N ARG A 20 5.97 -12.38 3.28
CA ARG A 20 6.76 -12.64 2.07
C ARG A 20 5.98 -13.48 1.05
N GLU A 21 5.30 -14.53 1.51
CA GLU A 21 4.41 -15.35 0.66
C GLU A 21 3.23 -14.53 0.13
N GLY A 22 2.67 -13.65 0.96
CA GLY A 22 1.62 -12.72 0.53
C GLY A 22 2.08 -11.79 -0.59
N ILE A 23 3.29 -11.22 -0.49
CA ILE A 23 3.86 -10.37 -1.55
C ILE A 23 4.11 -11.19 -2.83
N ARG A 24 4.68 -12.39 -2.72
CA ARG A 24 4.91 -13.27 -3.88
C ARG A 24 3.59 -13.51 -4.63
N ARG A 25 2.55 -13.91 -3.90
CA ARG A 25 1.21 -14.15 -4.49
C ARG A 25 0.61 -12.90 -5.11
N LEU A 26 0.77 -11.74 -4.47
CA LEU A 26 0.29 -10.47 -5.03
C LEU A 26 0.98 -10.16 -6.36
N LEU A 27 2.30 -10.34 -6.44
CA LEU A 27 3.08 -10.10 -7.66
C LEU A 27 2.71 -11.09 -8.77
N GLU A 28 2.47 -12.36 -8.45
CA GLU A 28 1.99 -13.35 -9.42
C GLU A 28 0.65 -12.96 -10.03
N ILE A 29 -0.29 -12.49 -9.20
CA ILE A 29 -1.59 -11.98 -9.69
C ILE A 29 -1.39 -10.73 -10.54
N ALA A 30 -0.53 -9.80 -10.11
CA ALA A 30 -0.26 -8.56 -10.84
C ALA A 30 0.38 -8.79 -12.22
N ARG A 31 1.15 -9.88 -12.39
CA ARG A 31 1.70 -10.28 -13.71
C ARG A 31 0.63 -10.79 -14.67
N GLN A 32 -0.48 -11.32 -14.16
CA GLN A 32 -1.54 -11.89 -14.97
C GLN A 32 -2.63 -10.88 -15.32
N LYS A 33 -2.89 -9.92 -14.42
CA LYS A 33 -3.97 -8.94 -14.60
C LYS A 33 -3.73 -7.66 -13.80
N ARG A 34 -4.39 -6.58 -14.25
CA ARG A 34 -4.47 -5.32 -13.50
C ARG A 34 -5.01 -5.61 -12.09
N THR A 35 -4.21 -5.30 -11.09
CA THR A 35 -4.46 -5.68 -9.70
C THR A 35 -4.47 -4.46 -8.80
N CYS A 36 -5.46 -4.38 -7.93
CA CYS A 36 -5.60 -3.32 -6.92
C CYS A 36 -5.68 -3.94 -5.52
N ILE A 37 -5.05 -3.29 -4.53
CA ILE A 37 -5.20 -3.62 -3.12
C ILE A 37 -6.04 -2.54 -2.42
N MET A 38 -7.11 -2.97 -1.75
CA MET A 38 -8.05 -2.09 -1.05
C MET A 38 -7.99 -2.29 0.46
N CYS A 39 -8.37 -1.25 1.20
CA CYS A 39 -8.55 -1.27 2.65
C CYS A 39 -9.67 -0.28 3.01
N MET A 40 -10.12 -0.30 4.26
CA MET A 40 -11.22 0.55 4.73
C MET A 40 -10.84 2.03 4.77
N GLU A 41 -9.58 2.36 5.07
CA GLU A 41 -9.13 3.74 5.14
C GLU A 41 -8.78 4.29 3.75
N THR A 42 -9.29 5.49 3.46
CA THR A 42 -9.04 6.22 2.22
C THR A 42 -7.56 6.59 2.06
N ASN A 43 -6.93 7.11 3.12
CA ASN A 43 -5.55 7.59 3.08
C ASN A 43 -4.55 6.48 3.48
N PRO A 44 -3.65 6.04 2.58
CA PRO A 44 -2.65 5.01 2.85
C PRO A 44 -1.79 5.31 4.07
N LYS A 45 -1.54 6.58 4.39
CA LYS A 45 -0.76 7.02 5.57
C LYS A 45 -1.25 6.36 6.86
N TYR A 46 -2.53 6.04 6.97
CA TYR A 46 -3.13 5.53 8.21
C TYR A 46 -3.44 4.04 8.19
N CYS A 47 -3.19 3.34 7.07
CA CYS A 47 -3.50 1.92 6.97
C CYS A 47 -2.29 1.07 6.61
N HIS A 48 -2.50 -0.25 6.58
CA HIS A 48 -1.45 -1.20 6.27
C HIS A 48 -0.90 -1.06 4.84
N ARG A 49 -1.69 -0.47 3.91
CA ARG A 49 -1.28 -0.33 2.51
C ARG A 49 0.01 0.48 2.34
N ARG A 50 0.32 1.46 3.21
CA ARG A 50 1.61 2.19 3.17
C ARG A 50 2.82 1.28 3.32
N HIS A 51 2.69 0.21 4.09
CA HIS A 51 3.79 -0.71 4.34
C HIS A 51 4.00 -1.64 3.14
N ILE A 52 2.90 -2.06 2.51
CA ILE A 52 2.93 -2.87 1.29
C ILE A 52 3.49 -2.03 0.14
N SER A 53 2.96 -0.82 -0.10
CA SER A 53 3.42 0.06 -1.19
C SER A 53 4.91 0.35 -1.06
N ALA A 54 5.35 0.82 0.10
CA ALA A 54 6.76 1.11 0.33
C ALA A 54 7.67 -0.13 0.19
N TYR A 55 7.17 -1.32 0.50
CA TYR A 55 7.94 -2.57 0.31
C TYR A 55 8.09 -2.95 -1.17
N LEU A 56 7.05 -2.71 -1.96
CA LEU A 56 7.02 -2.94 -3.41
C LEU A 56 7.86 -1.90 -4.17
N GLU A 57 7.71 -0.62 -3.83
CA GLU A 57 8.49 0.49 -4.42
C GLU A 57 9.99 0.30 -4.21
N ARG A 58 10.42 -0.11 -3.00
CA ARG A 58 11.83 -0.44 -2.73
C ARG A 58 12.37 -1.62 -3.55
N ARG A 59 11.50 -2.38 -4.23
CA ARG A 59 11.84 -3.48 -5.14
C ARG A 59 11.67 -3.11 -6.60
N GLY A 60 11.51 -1.82 -6.91
CA GLY A 60 11.34 -1.32 -8.27
C GLY A 60 9.95 -1.58 -8.86
N VAL A 61 8.97 -1.96 -8.04
CA VAL A 61 7.58 -2.11 -8.51
C VAL A 61 6.90 -0.76 -8.47
N GLU A 62 6.35 -0.32 -9.60
CA GLU A 62 5.53 0.89 -9.66
C GLU A 62 4.22 0.68 -8.89
N VAL A 63 3.93 1.59 -7.96
CA VAL A 63 2.68 1.58 -7.18
C VAL A 63 1.93 2.89 -7.40
N ILE A 64 0.69 2.76 -7.86
CA ILE A 64 -0.22 3.89 -8.09
C ILE A 64 -1.24 3.95 -6.95
N HIS A 65 -1.34 5.11 -6.30
CA HIS A 65 -2.28 5.32 -5.20
C HIS A 65 -3.59 5.93 -5.70
N ILE A 66 -4.63 5.12 -5.83
CA ILE A 66 -5.98 5.58 -6.21
C ILE A 66 -6.68 6.14 -4.96
N LEU A 67 -6.82 7.47 -4.89
CA LEU A 67 -7.26 8.16 -3.66
C LEU A 67 -8.60 8.87 -3.83
N LYS A 68 -8.70 9.66 -4.90
CA LYS A 68 -9.89 10.41 -5.32
C LYS A 68 -9.91 10.42 -6.85
N LYS A 69 -11.04 10.80 -7.45
CA LYS A 69 -11.14 10.97 -8.91
C LYS A 69 -10.02 11.90 -9.40
N GLY A 70 -9.18 11.41 -10.31
CA GLY A 70 -8.03 12.15 -10.85
C GLY A 70 -6.79 12.22 -9.96
N GLN A 71 -6.79 11.63 -8.76
CA GLN A 71 -5.66 11.68 -7.83
C GLN A 71 -5.02 10.30 -7.68
N THR A 72 -3.79 10.18 -8.18
CA THR A 72 -3.05 8.91 -8.34
C THR A 72 -1.74 8.85 -7.56
N SER A 73 -1.35 9.92 -6.86
CA SER A 73 -0.09 10.01 -6.11
C SER A 73 -0.25 10.56 -4.69
N LEU A 74 0.62 10.13 -3.77
CA LEU A 74 0.68 10.65 -2.40
C LEU A 74 1.14 12.11 -2.34
N SER A 75 2.00 12.54 -3.27
CA SER A 75 2.48 13.93 -3.35
C SER A 75 1.34 14.92 -3.63
N GLN A 76 0.33 14.51 -4.41
CA GLN A 76 -0.89 15.29 -4.61
C GLN A 76 -1.73 15.42 -3.32
N ILE A 77 -1.65 14.47 -2.37
CA ILE A 77 -2.34 14.59 -1.05
C ILE A 77 -1.69 15.68 -0.21
N LEU A 78 -0.35 15.66 -0.14
CA LEU A 78 0.41 16.59 0.71
C LEU A 78 0.22 18.04 0.26
N LYS A 79 0.04 18.28 -1.05
CA LYS A 79 -0.30 19.60 -1.58
C LYS A 79 -1.72 20.04 -1.19
N ALA A 80 -2.70 19.15 -1.22
CA ALA A 80 -4.09 19.44 -0.86
C ALA A 80 -4.32 19.57 0.67
N SER A 81 -3.35 19.17 1.49
CA SER A 81 -3.45 19.19 2.96
C SER A 81 -2.67 20.34 3.61
N LYS A 82 -2.06 21.25 2.82
CA LYS A 82 -1.50 22.49 3.37
C LYS A 82 -2.69 23.42 3.71
N PRO A 83 -2.84 23.88 4.96
CA PRO A 83 -3.82 24.92 5.25
C PRO A 83 -3.43 26.18 4.45
N ASN A 84 -4.42 26.82 3.83
CA ASN A 84 -4.26 28.19 3.36
C ASN A 84 -3.93 29.04 4.59
N THR A 85 -2.69 29.55 4.65
CA THR A 85 -2.41 30.79 5.38
C THR A 85 -3.18 31.93 4.73
#